data_AF-A0A6A7RT38-F1
#
_entry.id   AF-A0A6A7RT38-F1
#
_cell.length_a   1.000
_cell.length_b   1.000
_cell.length_c   1.000
_cell.angle_alpha   90.00
_cell.angle_beta   90.00
_cell.angle_gamma   90.00
#
_symmetry.space_group_name_H-M   'P 1'
#
loop_
_entity.id
_entity.type
_entity.pdbx_description
1 polymer ?
#
loop_
_entity_poly.entity_id
_entity_poly.type
_entity_poly.pdbx_seq_one_letter_code
_entity_poly.pdbx_strand_id
1 'polypeptide(L)'
;MADAMLAWLRQRQETGKPDAPVWLGGSLVVAGSLCVAFIVVVALFDHTSTRSLSKQVAPLFRPDDQIVMIDEYEYDLPFYLRAAKDSWVVTNWQDPEVPKEDNWRKELYDAARFDPVKQQEVLLLPGDLASRLCSWTASGVLWIWGTTAQADRYPFLPDSAIAFSERKKVVWRLDAEQRQQLDVCRGTPGRG
;
A
#
# COMPACT_ATOMS: atom_id res chain seq x y z
N MET A 1 -34.32 -5.50 51.61
CA MET A 1 -33.23 -5.31 50.62
C MET A 1 -33.32 -3.96 49.91
N ALA A 2 -34.52 -3.45 49.60
CA ALA A 2 -34.71 -2.12 49.01
C ALA A 2 -34.22 -0.95 49.91
N ASP A 3 -34.39 -1.07 51.24
CA ASP A 3 -34.01 0.01 52.16
C ASP A 3 -32.50 0.24 52.26
N ALA A 4 -31.70 -0.82 52.13
CA ALA A 4 -30.24 -0.72 52.09
C ALA A 4 -29.77 -0.03 50.80
N MET A 5 -30.46 -0.26 49.69
CA MET A 5 -30.15 0.34 48.40
C MET A 5 -30.53 1.83 48.37
N LEU A 6 -31.65 2.19 49.00
CA LEU A 6 -32.07 3.59 49.15
C LEU A 6 -31.17 4.36 50.12
N ALA A 7 -30.72 3.73 51.22
CA ALA A 7 -29.75 4.32 52.13
C ALA A 7 -28.40 4.57 51.44
N TRP A 8 -27.91 3.62 50.63
CA TRP A 8 -26.68 3.77 49.85
C TRP A 8 -26.78 4.90 48.79
N LEU A 9 -27.93 5.03 48.12
CA LEU A 9 -28.17 6.10 47.14
C LEU A 9 -28.26 7.48 47.82
N ARG A 10 -28.90 7.55 48.99
CA ARG A 10 -29.02 8.81 49.77
C ARG A 10 -27.66 9.26 50.30
N GLN A 11 -26.82 8.30 50.74
CA GLN A 11 -25.46 8.57 51.21
C GLN A 11 -24.56 9.12 50.08
N ARG A 12 -24.71 8.65 48.84
CA ARG A 12 -24.02 9.24 47.67
C ARG A 12 -24.49 10.65 47.32
N GLN A 13 -25.78 10.95 47.55
CA GLN A 13 -26.34 12.27 47.28
C GLN A 13 -25.93 13.32 48.32
N GLU A 14 -25.81 12.93 49.60
CA GLU A 14 -25.42 13.86 50.68
C GLU A 14 -23.92 14.13 50.73
N THR A 15 -23.07 13.26 50.18
CA THR A 15 -21.62 13.51 50.02
C THR A 15 -21.31 14.41 48.81
N GLY A 16 -22.00 15.54 48.71
CA GLY A 16 -21.76 16.56 47.69
C GLY A 16 -20.33 17.12 47.76
N LYS A 17 -19.52 16.70 46.79
CA LYS A 17 -18.26 17.30 46.25
C LYS A 17 -16.96 17.09 47.03
N PRO A 18 -15.96 16.54 46.31
CA PRO A 18 -15.09 17.42 45.53
C PRO A 18 -15.22 17.19 44.01
N ASP A 19 -15.13 18.28 43.24
CA ASP A 19 -14.37 18.34 41.98
C ASP A 19 -14.81 17.53 40.75
N ALA A 20 -16.07 17.10 40.63
CA ALA A 20 -16.57 16.43 39.41
C ALA A 20 -16.22 17.14 38.07
N PRO A 21 -16.39 18.48 37.89
CA PRO A 21 -15.98 19.15 36.66
C PRO A 21 -14.46 19.27 36.48
N VAL A 22 -13.69 19.33 37.57
CA VAL A 22 -12.22 19.41 37.52
C VAL A 22 -11.61 18.03 37.22
N TRP A 23 -12.18 16.96 37.77
CA TRP A 23 -11.83 15.58 37.44
C TRP A 23 -12.23 15.19 36.01
N LEU A 24 -13.41 15.61 35.55
CA LEU A 24 -13.83 15.44 34.16
C LEU A 24 -12.93 16.24 33.21
N GLY A 25 -12.61 17.50 33.53
CA GLY A 25 -11.70 18.32 32.74
C GLY A 25 -10.27 17.76 32.72
N GLY A 26 -9.76 17.32 33.86
CA GLY A 26 -8.45 16.67 33.97
C GLY A 26 -8.37 15.36 33.20
N SER A 27 -9.40 14.52 33.30
CA SER A 27 -9.48 13.26 32.53
C SER A 27 -9.54 13.52 31.03
N LEU A 28 -10.27 14.55 30.59
CA LEU A 28 -10.36 14.94 29.19
C LEU A 28 -9.01 15.41 28.64
N VAL A 29 -8.28 16.24 29.41
CA VAL A 29 -6.95 16.72 29.04
C VAL A 29 -5.97 15.55 28.94
N VAL A 30 -5.94 14.66 29.94
CA VAL A 30 -5.05 13.49 29.94
C VAL A 30 -5.36 12.57 28.75
N ALA A 31 -6.64 12.26 28.51
CA ALA A 31 -7.05 11.42 27.39
C ALA A 31 -6.70 12.08 26.03
N GLY A 32 -6.92 13.38 25.89
CA GLY A 32 -6.57 14.14 24.69
C GLY A 32 -5.05 14.14 24.43
N SER A 33 -4.25 14.40 25.46
CA SER A 33 -2.79 14.35 25.37
C SER A 33 -2.27 12.95 25.03
N LEU A 34 -2.82 11.90 25.64
CA LEU A 34 -2.46 10.52 25.33
C LEU A 34 -2.82 10.16 23.89
N CYS A 35 -3.98 10.60 23.40
CA CYS A 35 -4.41 10.38 22.01
C CYS A 35 -3.43 11.03 21.03
N VAL A 36 -3.08 12.31 21.23
CA VAL A 36 -2.11 13.02 20.39
C VAL A 36 -0.73 12.37 20.46
N ALA A 37 -0.27 12.00 21.66
CA ALA A 37 1.00 11.31 21.84
C ALA A 37 1.02 9.98 21.07
N PHE A 38 -0.08 9.21 21.12
CA PHE A 38 -0.19 7.96 20.38
C PHE A 38 -0.18 8.17 18.87
N ILE A 39 -0.87 9.19 18.35
CA ILE A 39 -0.82 9.57 16.94
C ILE A 39 0.60 9.94 16.52
N VAL A 40 1.32 10.72 17.33
CA VAL A 40 2.72 11.08 17.05
C VAL A 40 3.62 9.85 17.02
N VAL A 41 3.45 8.93 17.98
CA VAL A 41 4.18 7.66 17.99
C VAL A 41 3.88 6.88 16.71
N VAL A 42 2.61 6.66 16.37
CA VAL A 42 2.24 5.96 15.13
C VAL A 42 2.83 6.65 13.90
N ALA A 43 2.75 7.98 13.80
CA ALA A 43 3.31 8.72 12.67
C ALA A 43 4.83 8.60 12.55
N LEU A 44 5.56 8.46 13.66
CA LEU A 44 7.01 8.27 13.66
C LEU A 44 7.41 6.80 13.41
N PHE A 45 6.54 5.85 13.74
CA PHE A 45 6.77 4.42 13.61
C PHE A 45 6.00 3.75 12.47
N ASP A 46 5.27 4.50 11.65
CA ASP A 46 4.62 3.99 10.44
C ASP A 46 5.68 3.62 9.40
N HIS A 47 6.06 2.35 9.44
CA HIS A 47 7.10 1.76 8.60
C HIS A 47 6.54 1.15 7.31
N THR A 48 5.22 1.20 7.14
CA THR A 48 4.50 0.73 5.96
C THR A 48 4.31 1.82 4.91
N SER A 49 4.47 3.08 5.28
CA SER A 49 4.21 4.20 4.40
C SER A 49 5.15 4.27 3.19
N THR A 50 4.59 4.23 1.99
CA THR A 50 5.29 4.54 0.72
C THR A 50 5.55 6.03 0.52
N ARG A 51 5.14 6.89 1.46
CA ARG A 51 5.21 8.36 1.35
C ARG A 51 6.62 8.91 1.14
N SER A 52 7.62 8.31 1.78
CA SER A 52 9.02 8.73 1.63
C SER A 52 9.54 8.44 0.22
N LEU A 53 9.31 7.22 -0.28
CA LEU A 53 9.68 6.82 -1.64
C LEU A 53 8.87 7.59 -2.68
N SER A 54 7.57 7.79 -2.48
CA SER A 54 6.73 8.54 -3.42
C SER A 54 7.16 10.00 -3.55
N LYS A 55 7.62 10.64 -2.47
CA LYS A 55 8.23 11.99 -2.53
C LYS A 55 9.50 12.05 -3.38
N GLN A 56 10.28 10.97 -3.41
CA GLN A 56 11.50 10.88 -4.22
C GLN A 56 11.17 10.62 -5.69
N VAL A 57 10.15 9.80 -5.96
CA VAL A 57 9.71 9.44 -7.32
C VAL A 57 8.85 10.55 -7.96
N ALA A 58 8.02 11.27 -7.20
CA ALA A 58 7.06 12.24 -7.73
C ALA A 58 7.67 13.33 -8.64
N PRO A 59 8.86 13.91 -8.35
CA PRO A 59 9.50 14.87 -9.26
C PRO A 59 9.95 14.27 -10.60
N LEU A 60 10.12 12.95 -10.67
CA LEU A 60 10.61 12.21 -11.84
C LEU A 60 9.46 11.57 -12.64
N PHE A 61 8.31 11.36 -11.99
CA PHE A 61 7.16 10.67 -12.56
C PHE A 61 6.46 11.53 -13.62
N ARG A 62 6.15 10.92 -14.77
CA ARG A 62 5.50 11.57 -15.91
C ARG A 62 4.13 10.95 -16.18
N PRO A 63 3.20 11.66 -16.86
CA PRO A 63 1.88 11.11 -17.18
C PRO A 63 1.90 9.81 -18.01
N ASP A 64 2.94 9.61 -18.82
CA ASP A 64 3.11 8.40 -19.64
C ASP A 64 3.76 7.24 -18.88
N ASP A 65 4.23 7.47 -17.66
CA ASP A 65 4.81 6.43 -16.82
C ASP A 65 3.74 5.45 -16.33
N GLN A 66 4.17 4.26 -15.93
CA GLN A 66 3.30 3.20 -15.48
C GLN A 66 3.78 2.70 -14.11
N ILE A 67 2.84 2.59 -13.18
CA ILE A 67 3.08 2.00 -11.86
C ILE A 67 2.86 0.49 -11.96
N VAL A 68 3.79 -0.26 -11.38
CA VAL A 68 3.68 -1.71 -11.19
C VAL A 68 3.91 -1.99 -9.70
N MET A 69 3.02 -2.73 -9.06
CA MET A 69 3.13 -3.14 -7.66
C MET A 69 3.20 -4.66 -7.57
N ILE A 70 4.18 -5.20 -6.86
CA ILE A 70 4.46 -6.64 -6.78
C ILE A 70 4.11 -7.18 -5.40
N ASP A 71 3.19 -8.14 -5.35
CA ASP A 71 2.72 -8.83 -4.13
C ASP A 71 2.31 -7.86 -3.00
N GLU A 72 1.94 -6.63 -3.36
CA GLU A 72 1.47 -5.56 -2.48
C GLU A 72 0.60 -4.58 -3.27
N TYR A 73 -0.26 -3.84 -2.57
CA TYR A 73 -1.06 -2.77 -3.17
C TYR A 73 -1.06 -1.52 -2.28
N GLU A 74 -0.58 -0.42 -2.85
CA GLU A 74 -0.35 0.85 -2.16
C GLU A 74 -1.39 1.87 -2.65
N TYR A 75 -2.55 1.91 -1.99
CA TYR A 75 -3.72 2.70 -2.41
C TYR A 75 -3.42 4.18 -2.67
N ASP A 76 -2.58 4.77 -1.82
CA ASP A 76 -2.26 6.20 -1.93
C ASP A 76 -1.20 6.51 -2.98
N LEU A 77 -0.47 5.50 -3.49
CA LEU A 77 0.66 5.73 -4.38
C LEU A 77 0.24 6.38 -5.71
N PRO A 78 -0.79 5.91 -6.44
CA PRO A 78 -1.25 6.57 -7.66
C PRO A 78 -1.69 8.02 -7.40
N PHE A 79 -2.28 8.28 -6.23
CA PHE A 79 -2.67 9.62 -5.81
C PHE A 79 -1.45 10.53 -5.58
N TYR A 80 -0.44 10.08 -4.82
CA TYR A 80 0.78 10.85 -4.57
C TYR A 80 1.56 11.15 -5.85
N LEU A 81 1.60 10.21 -6.79
CA LEU A 81 2.29 10.37 -8.06
C LEU A 81 1.46 11.06 -9.14
N ARG A 82 0.17 11.33 -8.86
CA ARG A 82 -0.79 11.85 -9.84
C ARG A 82 -0.81 11.02 -11.12
N ALA A 83 -0.82 9.70 -10.95
CA ALA A 83 -0.75 8.76 -12.07
C ALA A 83 -1.98 8.90 -12.97
N ALA A 84 -1.74 8.98 -14.28
CA ALA A 84 -2.80 9.01 -15.28
C ALA A 84 -3.28 7.61 -15.70
N LYS A 85 -2.48 6.58 -15.39
CA LYS A 85 -2.73 5.18 -15.74
C LYS A 85 -3.00 4.37 -14.49
N ASP A 86 -3.90 3.39 -14.61
CA ASP A 86 -4.15 2.43 -13.54
C ASP A 86 -2.92 1.56 -13.31
N SER A 87 -2.64 1.27 -12.04
CA SER A 87 -1.47 0.49 -11.65
C SER A 87 -1.61 -0.97 -12.08
N TRP A 88 -0.52 -1.56 -12.56
CA TRP A 88 -0.46 -3.02 -12.70
C TRP A 88 -0.17 -3.63 -11.33
N VAL A 89 -0.96 -4.61 -10.93
CA VAL A 89 -0.84 -5.30 -9.65
C VAL A 89 -0.50 -6.75 -9.93
N VAL A 90 0.71 -7.14 -9.56
CA VAL A 90 1.30 -8.44 -9.87
C VAL A 90 1.22 -9.30 -8.63
N THR A 91 0.37 -10.32 -8.64
CA THR A 91 0.33 -11.33 -7.58
C THR A 91 -0.35 -12.60 -8.08
N ASN A 92 -0.35 -13.65 -7.28
CA ASN A 92 -1.01 -14.89 -7.64
C ASN A 92 -2.54 -14.77 -7.51
N TRP A 93 -3.18 -14.16 -8.51
CA TRP A 93 -4.64 -14.00 -8.58
C TRP A 93 -5.41 -15.33 -8.73
N GLN A 94 -4.72 -16.44 -9.00
CA GLN A 94 -5.31 -17.79 -9.05
C GLN A 94 -5.29 -18.50 -7.70
N ASP A 95 -4.74 -17.87 -6.65
CA ASP A 95 -4.74 -18.42 -5.30
C ASP A 95 -6.19 -18.54 -4.78
N PRO A 96 -6.66 -19.76 -4.44
CA PRO A 96 -8.03 -19.99 -3.96
C PRO A 96 -8.31 -19.35 -2.59
N GLU A 97 -7.29 -18.87 -1.88
CA GLU A 97 -7.46 -18.15 -0.61
C GLU A 97 -7.78 -16.67 -0.81
N VAL A 98 -7.52 -16.08 -2.00
CA VAL A 98 -7.82 -14.67 -2.30
C VAL A 98 -9.25 -14.26 -1.94
N PRO A 99 -10.32 -14.98 -2.35
CA PRO A 99 -11.68 -14.57 -1.99
C PRO A 99 -12.05 -14.80 -0.52
N LYS A 100 -11.20 -15.48 0.27
CA LYS A 100 -11.48 -15.85 1.67
C LYS A 100 -10.89 -14.89 2.69
N GLU A 101 -9.84 -14.17 2.32
CA GLU A 101 -9.15 -13.23 3.19
C GLU A 101 -9.77 -11.84 3.10
N ASP A 102 -9.90 -11.11 4.20
CA ASP A 102 -10.38 -9.72 4.16
C ASP A 102 -9.20 -8.75 4.03
N ASN A 103 -8.68 -8.61 2.81
CA ASN A 103 -7.55 -7.74 2.50
C ASN A 103 -7.62 -7.16 1.08
N TRP A 104 -6.60 -6.38 0.73
CA TRP A 104 -6.47 -5.72 -0.57
C TRP A 104 -6.60 -6.68 -1.77
N ARG A 105 -6.18 -7.94 -1.65
CA ARG A 105 -6.30 -8.94 -2.73
C ARG A 105 -7.77 -9.24 -2.98
N LYS A 106 -8.55 -9.51 -1.93
CA LYS A 106 -9.98 -9.73 -2.06
C LYS A 106 -10.70 -8.50 -2.61
N GLU A 107 -10.36 -7.30 -2.15
CA GLU A 107 -10.97 -6.07 -2.64
C GLU A 107 -10.78 -5.91 -4.15
N LEU A 108 -9.54 -6.07 -4.65
CA LEU A 108 -9.26 -6.00 -6.09
C LEU A 108 -9.87 -7.18 -6.86
N TYR A 109 -9.90 -8.37 -6.26
CA TYR A 109 -10.54 -9.55 -6.85
C TYR A 109 -12.05 -9.35 -7.02
N ASP A 110 -12.73 -8.82 -6.00
CA ASP A 110 -14.15 -8.52 -6.06
C ASP A 110 -14.43 -7.38 -7.06
N ALA A 111 -13.58 -6.35 -7.08
CA ALA A 111 -13.65 -5.26 -8.07
C ALA A 111 -13.51 -5.78 -9.51
N ALA A 112 -12.58 -6.69 -9.75
CA ALA A 112 -12.34 -7.30 -11.07
C ALA A 112 -13.56 -8.04 -11.63
N ARG A 113 -14.46 -8.53 -10.77
CA ARG A 113 -15.69 -9.21 -11.20
C ARG A 113 -16.71 -8.26 -11.82
N PHE A 114 -16.62 -6.97 -11.52
CA PHE A 114 -17.48 -5.94 -12.12
C PHE A 114 -16.99 -5.53 -13.52
N ASP A 115 -15.68 -5.56 -13.77
CA ASP A 115 -15.08 -5.24 -15.07
C ASP A 115 -13.96 -6.24 -15.44
N PRO A 116 -14.32 -7.35 -16.10
CA PRO A 116 -13.36 -8.38 -16.51
C PRO A 116 -12.36 -7.92 -17.57
N VAL A 117 -12.69 -6.89 -18.36
CA VAL A 117 -11.75 -6.31 -19.32
C VAL A 117 -10.68 -5.57 -18.55
N LYS A 118 -11.09 -4.71 -17.61
CA LYS A 118 -10.16 -3.96 -16.77
C LYS A 118 -9.27 -4.88 -15.95
N GLN A 119 -9.83 -5.97 -15.41
CA GLN A 119 -9.06 -7.01 -14.73
C GLN A 119 -7.86 -7.46 -15.57
N GLN A 120 -8.07 -7.83 -16.83
CA GLN A 120 -7.00 -8.36 -17.69
C GLN A 120 -5.93 -7.31 -18.01
N GLU A 121 -6.28 -6.02 -17.98
CA GLU A 121 -5.34 -4.93 -18.21
C GLU A 121 -4.39 -4.69 -17.02
N VAL A 122 -4.89 -4.87 -15.79
CA VAL A 122 -4.21 -4.37 -14.57
C VAL A 122 -3.84 -5.47 -13.56
N LEU A 123 -4.51 -6.61 -13.53
CA LEU A 123 -4.22 -7.69 -12.59
C LEU A 123 -3.39 -8.78 -13.29
N LEU A 124 -2.08 -8.76 -13.05
CA LEU A 124 -1.12 -9.63 -13.72
C LEU A 124 -0.72 -10.81 -12.83
N LEU A 125 -0.52 -11.98 -13.43
CA LEU A 125 0.14 -13.09 -12.74
C LEU A 125 1.66 -12.83 -12.71
N PRO A 126 2.39 -13.40 -11.73
CA PRO A 126 3.84 -13.25 -11.66
C PRO A 126 4.57 -13.64 -12.95
N GLY A 127 4.10 -14.70 -13.62
CA GLY A 127 4.68 -15.18 -14.88
C GLY A 127 4.43 -14.27 -16.08
N ASP A 128 3.43 -13.39 -16.02
CA ASP A 128 3.06 -12.50 -17.13
C ASP A 128 3.81 -11.16 -17.08
N LEU A 129 4.44 -10.83 -15.95
CA LEU A 129 5.09 -9.53 -15.78
C LEU A 129 6.20 -9.30 -16.82
N ALA A 130 7.04 -10.31 -17.08
CA ALA A 130 8.12 -10.21 -18.05
C ALA A 130 7.60 -10.01 -19.49
N SER A 131 6.60 -10.75 -19.93
CA SER A 131 6.05 -10.56 -21.27
C SER A 131 5.34 -9.20 -21.38
N ARG A 132 4.65 -8.76 -20.33
CA ARG A 132 3.98 -7.46 -20.26
C ARG A 132 4.95 -6.28 -20.35
N LEU A 133 6.06 -6.32 -19.62
CA LEU A 133 7.05 -5.23 -19.65
C LEU A 133 7.82 -5.18 -20.98
N CYS A 134 8.09 -6.34 -21.61
CA CYS A 134 8.81 -6.39 -22.89
C CYS A 134 7.93 -5.93 -24.06
N SER A 135 6.62 -6.22 -24.01
CA SER A 135 5.66 -5.80 -25.04
C SER A 135 5.17 -4.35 -24.86
N TRP A 136 5.52 -3.68 -23.76
CA TRP A 136 5.06 -2.31 -23.52
C TRP A 136 5.76 -1.31 -24.45
N THR A 137 5.02 -0.72 -25.38
CA THR A 137 5.60 0.15 -26.42
C THR A 137 5.61 1.64 -26.07
N ALA A 138 5.02 2.02 -24.94
CA ALA A 138 5.02 3.43 -24.54
C ALA A 138 6.44 3.91 -24.20
N SER A 139 6.69 5.19 -24.45
CA SER A 139 7.96 5.87 -24.16
C SER A 139 8.18 6.18 -22.68
N GLY A 140 7.16 5.99 -21.84
CA GLY A 140 7.24 6.22 -20.40
C GLY A 140 8.15 5.22 -19.69
N VAL A 141 8.34 5.48 -18.40
CA VAL A 141 9.10 4.64 -17.48
C VAL A 141 8.17 3.66 -16.74
N LEU A 142 8.60 2.40 -16.60
CA LEU A 142 8.01 1.50 -15.62
C LEU A 142 8.65 1.77 -14.27
N TRP A 143 7.83 2.18 -13.32
CA TRP A 143 8.20 2.26 -11.93
C TRP A 143 7.61 1.05 -11.22
N ILE A 144 8.48 0.18 -10.71
CA ILE A 144 8.09 -1.10 -10.12
C ILE A 144 8.34 -1.03 -8.63
N TRP A 145 7.29 -1.17 -7.83
CA TRP A 145 7.32 -1.24 -6.38
C TRP A 145 7.25 -2.68 -5.92
N GLY A 146 8.13 -3.01 -4.99
CA GLY A 146 8.08 -4.28 -4.28
C GLY A 146 9.05 -4.27 -3.11
N THR A 147 9.49 -5.46 -2.74
CA THR A 147 10.44 -5.64 -1.65
C THR A 147 11.72 -6.34 -2.08
N THR A 148 12.80 -6.12 -1.33
CA THR A 148 14.07 -6.80 -1.57
C THR A 148 13.95 -8.33 -1.47
N ALA A 149 13.05 -8.83 -0.62
CA ALA A 149 12.73 -10.25 -0.52
C ALA A 149 11.99 -10.82 -1.74
N GLN A 150 11.28 -9.96 -2.49
CA GLN A 150 10.60 -10.37 -3.72
C GLN A 150 11.55 -10.39 -4.93
N ALA A 151 12.73 -9.76 -4.86
CA ALA A 151 13.69 -9.73 -5.96
C ALA A 151 14.07 -11.15 -6.44
N ASP A 152 14.11 -12.12 -5.52
CA ASP A 152 14.38 -13.53 -5.83
C ASP A 152 13.33 -14.16 -6.78
N ARG A 153 12.06 -13.72 -6.73
CA ARG A 153 10.99 -14.17 -7.64
C ARG A 153 11.04 -13.50 -9.01
N TYR A 154 11.73 -12.36 -9.11
CA TYR A 154 11.82 -11.56 -10.32
C TYR A 154 13.29 -11.31 -10.69
N PRO A 155 14.09 -12.36 -10.95
CA PRO A 155 15.54 -12.24 -11.16
C PRO A 155 15.91 -11.44 -12.42
N PHE A 156 14.94 -11.18 -13.30
CA PHE A 156 15.12 -10.31 -14.46
C PHE A 156 15.10 -8.81 -14.11
N LEU A 157 14.76 -8.42 -12.88
CA LEU A 157 14.86 -7.05 -12.39
C LEU A 157 16.25 -6.85 -11.79
N PRO A 158 17.20 -6.22 -12.51
CA PRO A 158 18.57 -6.12 -12.03
C PRO A 158 18.69 -5.09 -10.92
N ASP A 159 19.64 -5.29 -10.01
CA ASP A 159 19.99 -4.31 -8.96
C ASP A 159 20.40 -2.96 -9.56
N SER A 160 20.98 -2.96 -10.77
CA SER A 160 21.34 -1.73 -11.50
C SER A 160 20.14 -0.87 -11.91
N ALA A 161 18.92 -1.43 -11.89
CA ALA A 161 17.69 -0.70 -12.16
C ALA A 161 17.01 -0.17 -10.89
N ILE A 162 17.56 -0.43 -9.69
CA ILE A 162 17.04 0.12 -8.44
C ILE A 162 17.28 1.64 -8.44
N ALA A 163 16.20 2.42 -8.48
CA ALA A 163 16.26 3.87 -8.37
C ALA A 163 16.25 4.33 -6.91
N PHE A 164 15.44 3.68 -6.08
CA PHE A 164 15.32 3.99 -4.66
C PHE A 164 15.13 2.70 -3.86
N SER A 165 15.69 2.66 -2.66
CA SER A 165 15.41 1.60 -1.68
C SER A 165 15.34 2.19 -0.29
N GLU A 166 14.39 1.70 0.51
CA GLU A 166 14.24 2.10 1.90
C GLU A 166 13.79 0.88 2.72
N ARG A 167 14.62 0.48 3.68
CA ARG A 167 14.42 -0.71 4.52
C ARG A 167 14.23 -1.98 3.67
N LYS A 168 12.98 -2.47 3.58
CA LYS A 168 12.61 -3.66 2.80
C LYS A 168 11.97 -3.29 1.46
N LYS A 169 11.59 -2.03 1.25
CA LYS A 169 10.93 -1.55 0.03
C LYS A 169 11.99 -1.14 -0.99
N VAL A 170 11.69 -1.39 -2.24
CA VAL A 170 12.56 -1.07 -3.37
C VAL A 170 11.71 -0.62 -4.54
N VAL A 171 12.25 0.35 -5.28
CA VAL A 171 11.63 0.90 -6.48
C VAL A 171 12.61 0.73 -7.62
N TRP A 172 12.26 -0.12 -8.58
CA TRP A 172 12.98 -0.20 -9.84
C TRP A 172 12.45 0.81 -10.83
N ARG A 173 13.36 1.37 -11.63
CA ARG A 173 13.06 2.28 -12.72
C ARG A 173 13.56 1.64 -14.01
N LEU A 174 12.65 1.37 -14.93
CA LEU A 174 12.97 0.81 -16.24
C LEU A 174 12.40 1.71 -17.34
N ASP A 175 13.27 2.50 -17.96
CA ASP A 175 12.93 3.19 -19.22
C ASP A 175 12.98 2.23 -20.42
N ALA A 176 12.66 2.75 -21.61
CA ALA A 176 12.59 1.95 -22.83
C ALA A 176 13.92 1.24 -23.16
N GLU A 177 15.06 1.91 -22.97
CA GLU A 177 16.38 1.35 -23.25
C GLU A 177 16.71 0.22 -22.26
N GLN A 178 16.53 0.48 -20.96
CA GLN A 178 16.77 -0.51 -19.92
C GLN A 178 15.92 -1.76 -20.12
N ARG A 179 14.65 -1.62 -20.53
CA ARG A 179 13.76 -2.76 -20.83
C ARG A 179 14.26 -3.61 -22.00
N GLN A 180 14.72 -2.97 -23.08
CA GLN A 180 15.25 -3.69 -24.25
C GLN A 180 16.57 -4.42 -23.93
N GLN A 181 17.32 -3.93 -22.93
CA GLN A 181 18.56 -4.56 -22.49
C GLN A 181 18.35 -5.75 -21.55
N LEU A 182 17.15 -5.95 -21.00
CA LEU A 182 16.85 -7.10 -20.16
C LEU A 182 16.97 -8.39 -20.96
N ASP A 183 17.70 -9.37 -20.44
CA ASP A 183 17.88 -10.67 -21.12
C ASP A 183 16.55 -11.39 -21.36
N VAL A 184 15.58 -11.23 -20.46
CA VAL A 184 14.23 -11.78 -20.62
C VAL A 184 13.49 -11.20 -21.84
N CYS A 185 13.84 -10.00 -22.29
CA CYS A 185 13.25 -9.37 -23.47
C CYS A 185 14.01 -9.68 -24.77
N ARG A 186 15.26 -10.17 -24.69
CA ARG A 186 16.07 -10.53 -25.87
C ARG A 186 15.63 -11.85 -26.53
N GLY A 187 14.86 -12.67 -25.82
CA GLY A 187 14.42 -14.00 -26.24
C GLY A 187 12.93 -14.11 -26.51
N THR A 188 12.45 -13.52 -27.61
CA THR A 188 11.36 -14.12 -28.39
C THR A 188 11.55 -13.76 -29.85
N PRO A 189 12.16 -14.63 -30.69
CA PRO A 189 12.00 -14.50 -32.13
C PRO A 189 10.50 -14.65 -32.39
N GLY A 190 9.87 -13.60 -32.91
CA GLY A 190 8.51 -13.69 -33.41
C GLY A 190 8.42 -14.89 -34.34
N ARG A 191 7.53 -15.84 -34.04
CA ARG A 191 7.13 -16.84 -35.02
C ARG A 191 6.55 -16.07 -36.20
N GLY A 192 7.21 -16.19 -37.35
CA GLY A 192 6.67 -15.76 -38.64
C GLY A 192 5.46 -16.58 -39.05
#